data_AF-A0A1Y1ZIT9-F1
#
_entry.id   AF-A0A1Y1ZIT9-F1
#
_cell.length_a   1.000
_cell.length_b   1.000
_cell.length_c   1.000
_cell.angle_alpha   90.00
_cell.angle_beta   90.00
_cell.angle_gamma   90.00
#
_symmetry.space_group_name_H-M   'P 1'
#
loop_
_entity.id
_entity.type
_entity.pdbx_description
1 polymer ?
#
loop_
_entity_poly.entity_id
_entity_poly.type
_entity_poly.pdbx_seq_one_letter_code
_entity_poly.pdbx_strand_id
1 'polypeptide(L)'
;MMSIYSPLPDDHIRIIELQPGERDDSLVCNLIPVSTQPWPDYETISDVWGDPNITRPICCNSESLPITRNLGHALRALRHHNRCRRLWADAICINQRDLRERDQRVRLMHWVYANAQQVVNWLGLDNGSAKVAAEFIASVSKAYWSYAWDKESWGEGLVIKSFKSNRVSWDALADILDRALLERVWVIQELGRALKAMLRCSDIEIPWENLTRTAALLGLHCRVTSQSLNARFAHVMLIERMFLMYNHIGNHFG
;
A
#
# COMPACT_ATOMS: atom_id res chain seq x y z
N MET A 1 35.80 -1.45 6.66
CA MET A 1 34.46 -1.14 6.13
C MET A 1 33.44 -1.67 7.11
N MET A 2 32.59 -0.81 7.66
CA MET A 2 31.46 -1.27 8.47
C MET A 2 30.40 -1.81 7.51
N SER A 3 29.90 -3.03 7.76
CA SER A 3 28.77 -3.58 7.01
C SER A 3 27.56 -2.65 7.17
N ILE A 4 26.84 -2.35 6.07
CA ILE A 4 25.55 -1.64 6.09
C ILE A 4 24.59 -2.28 7.12
N TYR A 5 24.67 -3.60 7.26
CA TYR A 5 23.88 -4.39 8.18
C TYR A 5 24.70 -4.71 9.44
N SER A 6 24.55 -3.87 10.47
CA SER A 6 25.01 -4.18 11.83
C SER A 6 24.05 -5.18 12.49
N PRO A 7 24.51 -6.17 13.28
CA PRO A 7 23.63 -7.08 14.00
C PRO A 7 22.56 -6.34 14.83
N LEU A 8 21.35 -6.89 14.87
CA LEU A 8 20.22 -6.30 15.60
C LEU A 8 19.88 -7.14 16.84
N PRO A 9 19.62 -6.50 17.99
CA PRO A 9 18.88 -7.14 19.08
C PRO A 9 17.51 -7.65 18.64
N ASP A 10 16.92 -8.57 19.40
CA ASP A 10 15.61 -9.16 19.06
C ASP A 10 14.49 -8.10 19.01
N ASP A 11 14.54 -7.12 19.91
CA ASP A 11 13.57 -6.02 20.05
C ASP A 11 13.85 -4.82 19.14
N HIS A 12 14.74 -4.94 18.16
CA HIS A 12 15.08 -3.86 17.24
C HIS A 12 14.64 -4.12 15.80
N ILE A 13 14.39 -3.05 15.06
CA ILE A 13 14.27 -3.07 13.59
C ILE A 13 15.25 -2.06 12.99
N ARG A 14 15.43 -2.09 11.67
CA ARG A 14 16.07 -0.98 10.95
C ARG A 14 15.04 -0.09 10.29
N ILE A 15 15.29 1.21 10.28
CA ILE A 15 14.51 2.21 9.56
C ILE A 15 15.42 2.92 8.57
N ILE A 16 14.87 3.21 7.40
CA ILE A 16 15.45 4.05 6.38
C ILE A 16 15.18 5.50 6.76
N GLU A 17 16.22 6.27 7.00
CA GLU A 17 16.18 7.73 7.01
C GLU A 17 16.53 8.24 5.62
N LEU A 18 15.50 8.39 4.78
CA LEU A 18 15.64 8.85 3.42
C LEU A 18 15.89 10.36 3.40
N GLN A 19 17.04 10.76 2.87
CA GLN A 19 17.44 12.17 2.81
C GLN A 19 16.58 12.96 1.82
N PRO A 20 16.36 14.26 2.07
CA PRO A 20 15.66 15.11 1.12
C PRO A 20 16.41 15.30 -0.19
N GLY A 21 15.69 15.71 -1.23
CA GLY A 21 16.26 16.01 -2.54
C GLY A 21 15.21 16.12 -3.63
N GLU A 22 15.63 16.63 -4.79
CA GLU A 22 14.78 16.78 -5.98
C GLU A 22 14.55 15.44 -6.68
N ARG A 23 13.54 15.31 -7.53
CA ARG A 23 13.12 14.01 -8.10
C ARG A 23 14.25 13.19 -8.76
N ASP A 24 15.15 13.87 -9.46
CA ASP A 24 16.21 13.24 -10.24
C ASP A 24 17.52 13.05 -9.46
N ASP A 25 17.62 13.63 -8.26
CA ASP A 25 18.80 13.47 -7.40
C ASP A 25 19.00 12.01 -7.01
N SER A 26 20.27 11.62 -6.85
CA SER A 26 20.65 10.33 -6.27
C SER A 26 19.94 10.10 -4.94
N LEU A 27 19.48 8.86 -4.72
CA LEU A 27 18.88 8.48 -3.45
C LEU A 27 20.01 8.26 -2.42
N VAL A 28 19.91 8.99 -1.32
CA VAL A 28 20.81 8.87 -0.17
C VAL A 28 19.97 8.57 1.05
N CYS A 29 20.36 7.59 1.84
CA CYS A 29 19.68 7.27 3.09
C CYS A 29 20.66 6.77 4.16
N ASN A 30 20.23 6.87 5.41
CA ASN A 30 20.85 6.12 6.50
C ASN A 30 19.95 4.93 6.86
N LEU A 31 20.56 3.80 7.17
CA LEU A 31 19.87 2.64 7.71
C LEU A 31 20.21 2.51 9.19
N ILE A 32 19.26 2.84 10.05
CA ILE A 32 19.49 2.98 11.49
C ILE A 32 18.77 1.89 12.28
N PRO A 33 19.45 1.21 13.23
CA PRO A 33 18.79 0.32 14.18
C PRO A 33 17.99 1.15 15.20
N VAL A 34 16.78 0.71 15.51
CA VAL A 34 15.88 1.37 16.48
C VAL A 34 15.14 0.33 17.31
N SER A 35 14.92 0.65 18.58
CA SER A 35 14.10 -0.17 19.48
C SER A 35 12.63 -0.15 19.04
N THR A 36 11.94 -1.26 19.27
CA THR A 36 10.48 -1.41 19.12
C THR A 36 9.72 -1.15 20.42
N GLN A 37 10.43 -0.76 21.49
CA GLN A 37 9.89 -0.51 22.82
C GLN A 37 10.35 0.88 23.34
N PRO A 38 9.59 1.96 23.14
CA PRO A 38 8.34 2.03 22.36
C PRO A 38 8.60 1.98 20.84
N TRP A 39 7.55 1.72 20.06
CA TRP A 39 7.65 1.78 18.61
C TRP A 39 7.96 3.22 18.15
N PRO A 40 8.91 3.40 17.22
CA PRO A 40 9.23 4.71 16.67
C PRO A 40 8.19 5.16 15.64
N ASP A 41 8.25 6.44 15.28
CA ASP A 41 7.49 6.97 14.15
C ASP A 41 8.15 6.64 12.80
N TYR A 42 7.39 5.96 11.93
CA TYR A 42 7.78 5.65 10.55
C TYR A 42 6.55 5.25 9.72
N GLU A 43 6.76 5.21 8.41
CA GLU A 43 5.82 4.63 7.45
C GLU A 43 6.43 3.37 6.82
N THR A 44 5.60 2.45 6.36
CA THR A 44 6.07 1.28 5.61
C THR A 44 5.79 1.45 4.12
N ILE A 45 6.64 0.84 3.31
CA ILE A 45 6.42 0.64 1.88
C ILE A 45 6.15 -0.85 1.68
N SER A 46 4.95 -1.16 1.22
CA SER A 46 4.62 -2.45 0.64
C SER A 46 4.71 -2.29 -0.88
N ASP A 47 5.69 -2.93 -1.49
CA ASP A 47 5.85 -2.97 -2.95
C ASP A 47 5.86 -4.41 -3.46
N VAL A 48 5.59 -4.58 -4.75
CA VAL A 48 5.90 -5.86 -5.41
C VAL A 48 7.39 -5.88 -5.67
N TRP A 49 8.03 -6.95 -5.22
CA TRP A 49 9.41 -7.22 -5.54
C TRP A 49 9.50 -7.35 -7.06
N GLY A 50 10.04 -6.32 -7.71
CA GLY A 50 10.30 -6.35 -9.15
C GLY A 50 11.34 -7.43 -9.49
N ASP A 51 11.79 -7.48 -10.74
CA ASP A 51 12.88 -8.40 -11.09
C ASP A 51 14.11 -8.15 -10.20
N PRO A 52 14.52 -9.11 -9.34
CA PRO A 52 15.63 -8.93 -8.42
C PRO A 52 16.97 -8.76 -9.14
N ASN A 53 17.05 -9.09 -10.43
CA ASN A 53 18.24 -8.92 -11.24
C ASN A 53 18.36 -7.49 -11.80
N ILE A 54 17.27 -6.72 -11.81
CA ILE A 54 17.25 -5.35 -12.34
C ILE A 54 17.33 -4.36 -11.17
N THR A 55 18.56 -4.09 -10.74
CA THR A 55 18.85 -3.21 -9.61
C THR A 55 19.47 -1.88 -10.03
N ARG A 56 19.32 -0.87 -9.19
CA ARG A 56 20.07 0.38 -9.22
C ARG A 56 20.65 0.65 -7.84
N PRO A 57 21.90 1.11 -7.73
CA PRO A 57 22.49 1.42 -6.43
C PRO A 57 21.90 2.70 -5.84
N ILE A 58 21.79 2.73 -4.52
CA ILE A 58 21.61 3.94 -3.71
C ILE A 58 22.81 4.11 -2.78
N CYS A 59 22.99 5.32 -2.24
CA CYS A 59 23.98 5.55 -1.19
C CYS A 59 23.32 5.30 0.17
N CYS A 60 23.71 4.23 0.86
CA CYS A 60 23.19 3.84 2.16
C CYS A 60 24.34 3.76 3.17
N ASN A 61 24.31 4.60 4.22
CA ASN A 61 25.40 4.69 5.20
C ASN A 61 26.78 4.96 4.54
N SER A 62 26.81 5.80 3.49
CA SER A 62 28.00 6.08 2.65
C SER A 62 28.51 4.91 1.80
N GLU A 63 27.78 3.78 1.75
CA GLU A 63 28.11 2.60 0.96
C GLU A 63 27.09 2.40 -0.17
N SER A 64 27.47 1.64 -1.20
CA SER A 64 26.57 1.33 -2.32
C SER A 64 25.65 0.15 -1.98
N LEU A 65 24.34 0.38 -2.00
CA LEU A 65 23.33 -0.67 -1.79
C LEU A 65 22.49 -0.87 -3.06
N PRO A 66 22.55 -2.04 -3.73
CA PRO A 66 21.67 -2.33 -4.86
C PRO A 66 20.23 -2.55 -4.38
N ILE A 67 19.28 -1.85 -4.99
CA ILE A 67 17.84 -2.03 -4.76
C ILE A 67 17.13 -2.26 -6.08
N THR A 68 15.96 -2.92 -6.05
CA THR A 68 15.16 -3.10 -7.27
C THR A 68 14.76 -1.74 -7.85
N ARG A 69 14.60 -1.69 -9.18
CA ARG A 69 14.13 -0.47 -9.85
C ARG A 69 12.77 0.00 -9.29
N ASN A 70 11.89 -0.93 -8.91
CA ASN A 70 10.57 -0.60 -8.38
C ASN A 70 10.67 0.14 -7.04
N LEU A 71 11.45 -0.38 -6.09
CA LEU A 71 11.68 0.26 -4.81
C LEU A 71 12.37 1.63 -4.98
N GLY A 72 13.31 1.72 -5.92
CA GLY A 72 13.95 3.00 -6.26
C GLY A 72 12.99 4.05 -6.83
N HIS A 73 11.91 3.66 -7.50
CA HIS A 73 10.85 4.59 -7.90
C HIS A 73 9.97 4.97 -6.71
N ALA A 74 9.61 4.00 -5.86
CA ALA A 74 8.83 4.26 -4.64
C ALA A 74 9.52 5.25 -3.71
N LEU A 75 10.82 5.03 -3.42
CA LEU A 75 11.61 5.93 -2.58
C LEU A 75 11.68 7.34 -3.16
N ARG A 76 11.86 7.50 -4.48
CA ARG A 76 11.84 8.83 -5.13
C ARG A 76 10.49 9.51 -5.01
N ALA A 77 9.40 8.79 -5.25
CA ALA A 77 8.05 9.34 -5.16
C ALA A 77 7.64 9.71 -3.72
N LEU A 78 8.26 9.06 -2.73
CA LEU A 78 8.05 9.34 -1.31
C LEU A 78 9.05 10.33 -0.72
N ARG A 79 10.16 10.62 -1.40
CA ARG A 79 11.17 11.59 -0.94
C ARG A 79 10.52 12.97 -0.78
N HIS A 80 10.81 13.63 0.34
CA HIS A 80 10.44 15.02 0.53
C HIS A 80 11.56 15.93 0.00
N HIS A 81 11.19 17.13 -0.46
CA HIS A 81 12.16 18.10 -0.98
C HIS A 81 13.06 18.69 0.13
N ASN A 82 12.55 18.82 1.36
CA ASN A 82 13.20 19.64 2.40
C ASN A 82 13.35 18.97 3.77
N ARG A 83 12.93 17.71 3.93
CA ARG A 83 13.06 16.99 5.20
C ARG A 83 13.35 15.52 4.99
N CYS A 84 13.99 14.91 5.98
CA CYS A 84 14.16 13.45 6.02
C CYS A 84 12.79 12.76 6.15
N ARG A 85 12.64 11.58 5.53
CA ARG A 85 11.46 10.72 5.71
C ARG A 85 11.88 9.37 6.27
N ARG A 86 11.21 8.94 7.35
CA ARG A 86 11.45 7.65 8.01
C ARG A 86 10.57 6.58 7.40
N LEU A 87 11.20 5.60 6.76
CA LEU A 87 10.54 4.57 5.97
C LEU A 87 11.01 3.19 6.41
N TRP A 88 10.16 2.18 6.22
CA TRP A 88 10.52 0.78 6.35
C TRP A 88 10.13 0.03 5.08
N ALA A 89 11.09 -0.66 4.49
CA ALA A 89 10.88 -1.57 3.36
C ALA A 89 11.66 -2.85 3.63
N ASP A 90 10.99 -4.00 3.59
CA ASP A 90 11.59 -5.32 3.87
C ASP A 90 12.87 -5.59 3.07
N ALA A 91 12.89 -5.18 1.79
CA ALA A 91 14.03 -5.33 0.89
C ALA A 91 15.31 -4.57 1.34
N ILE A 92 15.19 -3.53 2.16
CA ILE A 92 16.33 -2.74 2.67
C ILE A 92 16.52 -2.95 4.17
N CYS A 93 15.45 -2.94 4.96
CA CYS A 93 15.52 -2.97 6.42
C CYS A 93 15.91 -4.34 6.98
N ILE A 94 15.69 -5.42 6.21
CA ILE A 94 16.08 -6.78 6.56
C ILE A 94 17.31 -7.15 5.75
N ASN A 95 18.33 -7.71 6.41
CA ASN A 95 19.48 -8.27 5.72
C ASN A 95 19.06 -9.56 5.00
N GLN A 96 18.69 -9.45 3.72
CA GLN A 96 18.20 -10.57 2.92
C GLN A 96 19.25 -11.68 2.72
N ARG A 97 20.53 -11.41 2.98
CA ARG A 97 21.63 -12.39 2.86
C ARG A 97 21.87 -13.19 4.14
N ASP A 98 21.36 -12.71 5.28
CA ASP A 98 21.40 -13.44 6.54
C ASP A 98 20.05 -14.13 6.76
N LEU A 99 20.01 -15.43 6.50
CA LEU A 99 18.78 -16.23 6.63
C LEU A 99 18.23 -16.23 8.06
N ARG A 100 19.11 -16.18 9.07
CA ARG A 100 18.68 -16.17 10.47
C ARG A 100 18.00 -14.84 10.81
N GLU A 101 18.62 -13.73 10.41
CA GLU A 101 18.02 -12.41 10.58
C GLU A 101 16.70 -12.34 9.81
N ARG A 102 16.68 -12.76 8.54
CA ARG A 102 15.49 -12.73 7.70
C ARG A 102 14.33 -13.47 8.34
N ASP A 103 14.55 -14.70 8.81
CA ASP A 103 13.50 -15.50 9.42
C ASP A 103 12.99 -14.88 10.75
N GLN A 104 13.88 -14.25 11.53
CA GLN A 104 13.48 -13.51 12.73
C GLN A 104 12.63 -12.27 12.38
N ARG A 105 13.05 -11.48 11.39
CA ARG A 105 12.35 -10.24 11.03
C ARG A 105 11.03 -10.49 10.29
N VAL A 106 10.95 -11.55 9.48
CA VAL A 106 9.68 -11.98 8.86
C VAL A 106 8.63 -12.28 9.94
N ARG A 107 9.01 -12.91 11.05
CA ARG A 107 8.08 -13.13 12.19
C ARG A 107 7.60 -11.83 12.82
N LEU A 108 8.38 -10.76 12.77
CA LEU A 108 8.03 -9.44 13.32
C LEU A 108 7.26 -8.55 12.34
N MET A 109 7.22 -8.86 11.04
CA MET A 109 6.61 -7.99 10.02
C MET A 109 5.19 -7.56 10.38
N HIS A 110 4.36 -8.47 10.88
CA HIS A 110 3.00 -8.15 11.29
C HIS A 110 2.92 -7.04 12.36
N TRP A 111 3.89 -6.97 13.28
CA TRP A 111 3.98 -5.88 14.25
C TRP A 111 4.54 -4.60 13.64
N VAL A 112 5.48 -4.70 12.70
CA VAL A 112 6.01 -3.54 11.98
C VAL A 112 4.90 -2.82 11.22
N TYR A 113 4.09 -3.54 10.43
CA TYR A 113 2.97 -2.92 9.73
C TYR A 113 1.89 -2.38 10.68
N ALA A 114 1.62 -3.07 11.79
CA ALA A 114 0.62 -2.63 12.76
C ALA A 114 1.01 -1.35 13.53
N ASN A 115 2.31 -1.09 13.69
CA ASN A 115 2.81 0.07 14.44
C ASN A 115 3.35 1.18 13.52
N ALA A 116 3.22 1.04 12.20
CA ALA A 116 3.53 2.10 11.27
C ALA A 116 2.45 3.20 11.33
N GLN A 117 2.87 4.47 11.21
CA GLN A 117 1.94 5.60 11.09
C GLN A 117 1.07 5.49 9.84
N GLN A 118 1.65 4.94 8.77
CA GLN A 118 0.97 4.69 7.52
C GLN A 118 1.64 3.53 6.76
N VAL A 119 0.84 2.72 6.09
CA VAL A 119 1.30 1.72 5.12
C VAL A 119 1.07 2.24 3.71
N VAL A 120 2.15 2.48 2.98
CA VAL A 120 2.13 2.90 1.57
C VAL A 120 2.24 1.68 0.68
N ASN A 121 1.17 1.41 -0.05
CA ASN A 121 1.04 0.32 -1.00
C ASN A 121 1.44 0.84 -2.38
N TRP A 122 2.69 0.60 -2.77
CA TRP A 122 3.26 1.13 -4.00
C TRP A 122 2.84 0.28 -5.21
N LEU A 123 2.05 0.91 -6.10
CA LEU A 123 1.48 0.30 -7.30
C LEU A 123 2.38 0.44 -8.55
N GLY A 124 3.54 1.08 -8.40
CA GLY A 124 4.43 1.39 -9.51
C GLY A 124 4.16 2.75 -10.13
N LEU A 125 4.77 2.96 -11.29
CA LEU A 125 4.58 4.18 -12.06
C LEU A 125 3.22 4.19 -12.77
N ASP A 126 2.63 5.37 -12.84
CA ASP A 126 1.41 5.64 -13.58
C ASP A 126 1.65 5.48 -15.09
N ASN A 127 0.70 4.80 -15.76
CA ASN A 127 0.65 4.62 -17.21
C ASN A 127 -0.44 5.50 -17.86
N GLY A 128 -0.98 6.47 -17.12
CA GLY A 128 -2.02 7.40 -17.56
C GLY A 128 -3.41 7.09 -17.01
N SER A 129 -3.57 6.00 -16.23
CA SER A 129 -4.84 5.57 -15.65
C SER A 129 -5.04 6.08 -14.22
N ALA A 130 -3.96 6.32 -13.45
CA ALA A 130 -4.04 6.40 -12.00
C ALA A 130 -4.90 7.57 -11.52
N LYS A 131 -4.79 8.74 -12.17
CA LYS A 131 -5.62 9.91 -11.84
C LYS A 131 -7.10 9.63 -12.07
N VAL A 132 -7.45 9.06 -13.21
CA VAL A 132 -8.84 8.73 -13.56
C VAL A 132 -9.40 7.69 -12.59
N ALA A 133 -8.61 6.68 -12.25
CA ALA A 133 -9.00 5.67 -11.27
C ALA A 133 -9.23 6.30 -9.89
N ALA A 134 -8.32 7.16 -9.42
CA ALA A 134 -8.42 7.83 -8.13
C ALA A 134 -9.69 8.70 -8.03
N GLU A 135 -9.98 9.50 -9.06
CA GLU A 135 -11.18 10.34 -9.14
C GLU A 135 -12.46 9.48 -9.14
N PHE A 136 -12.45 8.38 -9.89
CA PHE A 136 -13.58 7.45 -9.94
C PHE A 136 -13.82 6.76 -8.60
N ILE A 137 -12.77 6.21 -7.98
CA ILE A 137 -12.82 5.57 -6.65
C ILE A 137 -13.32 6.57 -5.58
N ALA A 138 -12.85 7.82 -5.61
CA ALA A 138 -13.31 8.84 -4.69
C ALA A 138 -14.81 9.17 -4.88
N SER A 139 -15.26 9.26 -6.14
CA SER A 139 -16.67 9.50 -6.46
C SER A 139 -17.57 8.37 -5.97
N VAL A 140 -17.21 7.12 -6.25
CA VAL A 140 -17.97 5.94 -5.79
C VAL A 140 -17.95 5.83 -4.27
N SER A 141 -16.80 6.05 -3.63
CA SER A 141 -16.69 6.05 -2.17
C SER A 141 -17.56 7.13 -1.51
N LYS A 142 -17.75 8.28 -2.16
CA LYS A 142 -18.66 9.33 -1.66
C LYS A 142 -20.12 8.87 -1.73
N ALA A 143 -20.50 8.20 -2.82
CA ALA A 143 -21.85 7.64 -2.97
C ALA A 143 -22.14 6.51 -1.96
N TYR A 144 -21.13 5.73 -1.58
CA TYR A 144 -21.24 4.73 -0.51
C TYR A 144 -21.73 5.34 0.81
N TRP A 145 -21.25 6.52 1.20
CA TRP A 145 -21.71 7.19 2.42
C TRP A 145 -23.17 7.61 2.37
N SER A 146 -23.63 8.09 1.21
CA SER A 146 -25.03 8.40 0.99
C SER A 146 -25.92 7.16 1.13
N TYR A 147 -25.45 6.00 0.68
CA TYR A 147 -26.15 4.73 0.87
C TYR A 147 -26.13 4.23 2.33
N ALA A 148 -24.97 4.30 3.00
CA ALA A 148 -24.80 3.77 4.34
C ALA A 148 -25.68 4.46 5.41
N TRP A 149 -26.00 5.74 5.20
CA TRP A 149 -26.76 6.56 6.15
C TRP A 149 -28.29 6.42 6.01
N ASP A 150 -28.77 5.91 4.87
CA ASP A 150 -30.21 5.85 4.54
C ASP A 150 -30.53 4.52 3.83
N LYS A 151 -30.47 3.43 4.61
CA LYS A 151 -30.71 2.06 4.13
C LYS A 151 -32.16 1.82 3.69
N GLU A 152 -33.12 2.60 4.20
CA GLU A 152 -34.55 2.42 3.93
C GLU A 152 -35.04 3.18 2.69
N SER A 153 -34.42 4.31 2.32
CA SER A 153 -34.95 5.17 1.25
C SER A 153 -34.26 5.02 -0.12
N TRP A 154 -33.11 4.34 -0.21
CA TRP A 154 -32.32 4.31 -1.45
C TRP A 154 -32.14 2.91 -2.03
N GLY A 155 -32.93 2.62 -3.06
CA GLY A 155 -32.89 1.36 -3.79
C GLY A 155 -31.71 1.22 -4.76
N GLU A 156 -31.65 0.04 -5.37
CA GLU A 156 -30.83 -0.41 -6.50
C GLU A 156 -30.39 0.69 -7.50
N GLY A 157 -31.23 1.69 -7.74
CA GLY A 157 -30.96 2.82 -8.62
C GLY A 157 -29.77 3.71 -8.24
N LEU A 158 -29.44 3.90 -6.95
CA LEU A 158 -28.25 4.69 -6.55
C LEU A 158 -26.97 3.91 -6.82
N VAL A 159 -26.98 2.61 -6.53
CA VAL A 159 -25.87 1.69 -6.79
C VAL A 159 -25.58 1.69 -8.30
N ILE A 160 -26.62 1.53 -9.13
CA ILE A 160 -26.50 1.59 -10.59
C ILE A 160 -25.96 2.96 -11.05
N LYS A 161 -26.48 4.08 -10.52
CA LYS A 161 -26.02 5.43 -10.89
C LYS A 161 -24.57 5.71 -10.48
N SER A 162 -24.12 5.20 -9.34
CA SER A 162 -22.76 5.39 -8.83
C SER A 162 -21.70 4.80 -9.78
N PHE A 163 -22.10 3.78 -10.54
CA PHE A 163 -21.28 3.07 -11.51
C PHE A 163 -21.60 3.43 -12.97
N LYS A 164 -22.54 4.36 -13.22
CA LYS A 164 -22.75 4.97 -14.55
C LYS A 164 -21.59 5.92 -14.88
N SER A 165 -20.44 5.34 -15.19
CA SER A 165 -19.24 6.02 -15.69
C SER A 165 -18.93 5.56 -17.12
N ASN A 166 -17.98 6.25 -17.77
CA ASN A 166 -17.54 5.85 -19.10
C ASN A 166 -16.60 4.64 -19.02
N ARG A 167 -16.37 3.99 -20.17
CA ARG A 167 -15.44 2.84 -20.28
C ARG A 167 -14.05 3.14 -19.73
N VAL A 168 -13.57 4.38 -19.87
CA VAL A 168 -12.24 4.81 -19.42
C VAL A 168 -12.09 4.70 -17.90
N SER A 169 -13.11 5.09 -17.12
CA SER A 169 -13.08 4.95 -15.66
C SER A 169 -13.01 3.48 -15.20
N TRP A 170 -13.74 2.60 -15.89
CA TRP A 170 -13.71 1.16 -15.60
C TRP A 170 -12.38 0.51 -15.96
N ASP A 171 -11.83 0.85 -17.13
CA ASP A 171 -10.51 0.37 -17.55
C ASP A 171 -9.42 0.87 -16.58
N ALA A 172 -9.54 2.10 -16.08
CA ALA A 172 -8.61 2.65 -15.09
C ALA A 172 -8.73 1.97 -13.71
N LEU A 173 -9.96 1.69 -13.25
CA LEU A 173 -10.17 0.92 -12.02
C LEU A 173 -9.59 -0.49 -12.14
N ALA A 174 -9.84 -1.16 -13.27
CA ALA A 174 -9.28 -2.48 -13.54
C ALA A 174 -7.75 -2.44 -13.54
N ASP A 175 -7.12 -1.43 -14.18
CA ASP A 175 -5.66 -1.28 -14.17
C ASP A 175 -5.07 -1.13 -12.77
N ILE A 176 -5.75 -0.43 -11.84
CA ILE A 176 -5.33 -0.35 -10.43
C ILE A 176 -5.51 -1.68 -9.70
N LEU A 177 -6.63 -2.38 -9.96
CA LEU A 177 -6.95 -3.66 -9.32
C LEU A 177 -6.06 -4.82 -9.81
N ASP A 178 -5.68 -4.79 -11.09
CA ASP A 178 -4.80 -5.76 -11.75
C ASP A 178 -3.31 -5.53 -11.38
N ARG A 179 -2.97 -4.48 -10.63
CA ARG A 179 -1.59 -4.30 -10.15
C ARG A 179 -1.24 -5.46 -9.22
N ALA A 180 -0.16 -6.15 -9.55
CA ALA A 180 0.34 -7.37 -8.90
C ALA A 180 0.45 -7.32 -7.36
N LEU A 181 0.42 -6.13 -6.76
CA LEU A 181 0.37 -5.96 -5.31
C LEU A 181 -0.88 -6.60 -4.72
N LEU A 182 -2.04 -6.42 -5.35
CA LEU A 182 -3.33 -6.86 -4.83
C LEU A 182 -3.55 -8.38 -4.95
N GLU A 183 -2.66 -9.09 -5.63
CA GLU A 183 -2.70 -10.55 -5.74
C GLU A 183 -1.95 -11.25 -4.59
N ARG A 184 -1.17 -10.51 -3.79
CA ARG A 184 -0.35 -11.09 -2.73
C ARG A 184 -1.20 -11.34 -1.49
N VAL A 185 -1.22 -12.58 -1.02
CA VAL A 185 -1.84 -12.97 0.26
C VAL A 185 -1.33 -12.12 1.45
N TRP A 186 -0.08 -11.66 1.39
CA TRP A 186 0.54 -10.84 2.44
C TRP A 186 -0.07 -9.45 2.60
N VAL A 187 -0.65 -8.88 1.54
CA VAL A 187 -1.37 -7.59 1.61
C VAL A 187 -2.49 -7.62 2.66
N ILE A 188 -3.06 -8.80 2.94
CA ILE A 188 -4.07 -8.98 3.99
C ILE A 188 -3.51 -8.65 5.38
N GLN A 189 -2.27 -9.07 5.67
CA GLN A 189 -1.62 -8.79 6.95
C GLN A 189 -1.15 -7.33 7.06
N GLU A 190 -0.75 -6.74 5.94
CA GLU A 190 -0.22 -5.38 5.85
C GLU A 190 -1.32 -4.32 5.91
N LEU A 191 -2.45 -4.55 5.22
CA LEU A 191 -3.56 -3.60 5.15
C LEU A 191 -4.56 -3.75 6.29
N GLY A 192 -4.75 -4.97 6.77
CA GLY A 192 -5.74 -5.27 7.77
C GLY A 192 -5.41 -4.74 9.17
N ARG A 193 -4.13 -4.46 9.44
CA ARG A 193 -3.66 -4.00 10.76
C ARG A 193 -3.08 -2.60 10.75
N ALA A 194 -3.00 -1.96 9.59
CA ALA A 194 -2.49 -0.61 9.47
C ALA A 194 -3.43 0.36 10.20
N LEU A 195 -2.87 1.25 11.02
CA LEU A 195 -3.60 2.41 11.54
C LEU A 195 -4.13 3.29 10.38
N LYS A 196 -3.35 3.38 9.31
CA LYS A 196 -3.70 4.08 8.08
C LYS A 196 -3.06 3.37 6.88
N ALA A 197 -3.83 3.13 5.83
CA ALA A 197 -3.33 2.54 4.59
C ALA A 197 -3.66 3.41 3.38
N MET A 198 -2.73 3.43 2.42
CA MET A 198 -2.84 4.21 1.20
C MET A 198 -2.24 3.44 0.03
N LEU A 199 -2.92 3.41 -1.11
CA LEU A 199 -2.31 3.02 -2.37
C LEU A 199 -1.66 4.24 -3.01
N ARG A 200 -0.48 4.05 -3.59
CA ARG A 200 0.25 5.11 -4.29
C ARG A 200 0.71 4.62 -5.66
N CYS A 201 0.36 5.37 -6.70
CA CYS A 201 0.82 5.12 -8.06
C CYS A 201 1.47 6.40 -8.60
N SER A 202 2.77 6.39 -8.84
CA SER A 202 3.56 7.62 -9.00
C SER A 202 3.27 8.63 -7.87
N ASP A 203 2.72 9.79 -8.20
CA ASP A 203 2.39 10.87 -7.26
C ASP A 203 0.90 10.88 -6.90
N ILE A 204 0.12 9.93 -7.43
CA ILE A 204 -1.31 9.79 -7.15
C ILE A 204 -1.51 8.92 -5.91
N GLU A 205 -2.27 9.46 -4.97
CA GLU A 205 -2.64 8.80 -3.73
C GLU A 205 -4.10 8.38 -3.75
N ILE A 206 -4.36 7.13 -3.36
CA ILE A 206 -5.71 6.57 -3.25
C ILE A 206 -5.84 6.02 -1.83
N PRO A 207 -6.65 6.64 -0.95
CA PRO A 207 -6.89 6.10 0.37
C PRO A 207 -7.47 4.68 0.29
N TRP A 208 -6.93 3.76 1.09
CA TRP A 208 -7.37 2.35 1.08
C TRP A 208 -8.87 2.22 1.37
N GLU A 209 -9.39 3.03 2.29
CA GLU A 209 -10.82 3.06 2.62
C GLU A 209 -11.72 3.41 1.43
N ASN A 210 -11.25 4.26 0.52
CA ASN A 210 -12.06 4.61 -0.65
C ASN A 210 -12.14 3.43 -1.61
N LEU A 211 -11.05 2.69 -1.78
CA LEU A 211 -11.03 1.48 -2.59
C LEU A 211 -11.90 0.38 -1.99
N THR A 212 -11.85 0.17 -0.66
CA THR A 212 -12.67 -0.87 0.00
C THR A 212 -14.17 -0.56 -0.06
N ARG A 213 -14.58 0.70 0.14
CA ARG A 213 -15.96 1.15 -0.06
C ARG A 213 -16.42 0.99 -1.51
N THR A 214 -15.54 1.32 -2.45
CA THR A 214 -15.80 1.11 -3.89
C THR A 214 -16.00 -0.38 -4.20
N ALA A 215 -15.15 -1.26 -3.64
CA ALA A 215 -15.29 -2.70 -3.79
C ALA A 215 -16.60 -3.23 -3.21
N ALA A 216 -17.00 -2.77 -2.01
CA ALA A 216 -18.27 -3.15 -1.39
C ALA A 216 -19.49 -2.71 -2.24
N LEU A 217 -19.47 -1.48 -2.74
CA LEU A 217 -20.56 -0.99 -3.60
C LEU A 217 -20.57 -1.70 -4.96
N LEU A 218 -19.41 -2.09 -5.48
CA LEU A 218 -19.30 -2.86 -6.72
C LEU A 218 -19.86 -4.29 -6.55
N GLY A 219 -19.55 -4.95 -5.43
CA GLY A 219 -20.15 -6.24 -5.08
C GLY A 219 -21.68 -6.15 -5.00
N LEU A 220 -22.21 -5.07 -4.41
CA LEU A 220 -23.65 -4.81 -4.38
C LEU A 220 -24.21 -4.54 -5.78
N HIS A 221 -23.53 -3.76 -6.61
CA HIS A 221 -23.92 -3.48 -7.99
C HIS A 221 -24.09 -4.77 -8.80
N CYS A 222 -23.14 -5.70 -8.68
CA CYS A 222 -23.20 -6.99 -9.36
C CYS A 222 -24.37 -7.85 -8.89
N ARG A 223 -24.65 -7.87 -7.57
CA ARG A 223 -25.82 -8.56 -7.01
C ARG A 223 -27.13 -7.98 -7.54
N VAL A 224 -27.26 -6.66 -7.56
CA VAL A 224 -28.45 -5.93 -8.02
C VAL A 224 -28.69 -6.09 -9.52
N THR A 225 -27.65 -5.93 -10.33
CA THR A 225 -27.77 -5.97 -11.80
C THR A 225 -27.74 -7.39 -12.37
N SER A 226 -27.53 -8.41 -11.54
CA SER A 226 -27.27 -9.79 -11.96
C SER A 226 -26.11 -9.91 -12.97
N GLN A 227 -25.18 -8.94 -12.98
CA GLN A 227 -23.99 -8.97 -13.82
C GLN A 227 -22.85 -9.63 -13.06
N SER A 228 -22.24 -10.65 -13.66
CA SER A 228 -21.00 -11.21 -13.15
C SER A 228 -19.86 -10.22 -13.30
N LEU A 229 -19.04 -10.07 -12.27
CA LEU A 229 -17.74 -9.43 -12.39
C LEU A 229 -16.91 -10.18 -13.44
N ASN A 230 -16.30 -9.45 -14.37
CA ASN A 230 -15.26 -10.01 -15.23
C ASN A 230 -14.12 -10.55 -14.35
N ALA A 231 -13.37 -11.55 -14.82
CA ALA A 231 -12.20 -12.11 -14.13
C ALA A 231 -11.22 -11.03 -13.64
N ARG A 232 -11.10 -9.90 -14.36
CA ARG A 232 -10.31 -8.72 -13.95
C ARG A 232 -10.71 -8.09 -12.62
N PHE A 233 -11.91 -8.36 -12.13
CA PHE A 233 -12.41 -7.87 -10.84
C PHE A 233 -12.50 -8.99 -9.80
N ALA A 234 -11.90 -10.16 -10.03
CA ALA A 234 -11.89 -11.25 -9.04
C ALA A 234 -11.29 -10.81 -7.70
N HIS A 235 -10.25 -9.95 -7.74
CA HIS A 235 -9.63 -9.35 -6.56
C HIS A 235 -10.58 -8.45 -5.76
N VAL A 236 -11.62 -7.90 -6.38
CA VAL A 236 -12.65 -7.09 -5.69
C VAL A 236 -13.37 -7.90 -4.64
N MET A 237 -13.63 -9.20 -4.88
CA MET A 237 -14.29 -10.05 -3.90
C MET A 237 -13.40 -10.30 -2.67
N LEU A 238 -12.08 -10.34 -2.84
CA LEU A 238 -11.13 -10.42 -1.73
C LEU A 238 -11.13 -9.12 -0.93
N ILE A 239 -11.08 -7.97 -1.61
CA ILE A 239 -11.11 -6.63 -1.00
C ILE A 239 -12.44 -6.38 -0.28
N GLU A 240 -13.58 -6.77 -0.87
CA GLU A 240 -14.92 -6.71 -0.23
C GLU A 240 -14.94 -7.57 1.04
N ARG A 241 -14.44 -8.81 0.99
CA ARG A 241 -14.36 -9.67 2.18
C ARG A 241 -13.46 -9.08 3.25
N MET A 242 -12.33 -8.47 2.88
CA MET A 242 -11.47 -7.74 3.82
C MET A 242 -12.25 -6.60 4.49
N PHE A 243 -12.93 -5.76 3.70
CA PHE A 243 -13.75 -4.67 4.22
C PHE A 243 -14.81 -5.17 5.23
N LEU A 244 -15.51 -6.25 4.90
CA LEU A 244 -16.54 -6.82 5.76
C LEU A 244 -15.97 -7.43 7.05
N MET A 245 -14.84 -8.13 6.98
CA MET A 245 -14.18 -8.67 8.19
C MET A 245 -13.75 -7.56 9.14
N TYR A 246 -13.15 -6.48 8.63
CA TYR A 246 -12.65 -5.40 9.48
C TYR A 246 -13.75 -4.52 10.05
N ASN A 247 -14.84 -4.27 9.32
CA ASN A 247 -15.98 -3.53 9.85
C ASN A 247 -16.85 -4.36 10.82
N HIS A 248 -16.85 -5.70 10.74
CA HIS A 248 -17.51 -6.52 11.75
C HIS A 248 -16.77 -6.52 13.09
N ILE A 249 -15.44 -6.41 13.09
CA ILE A 249 -14.63 -6.31 14.31
C ILE A 249 -14.82 -4.95 14.99
N GLY A 250 -15.06 -3.88 14.22
CA GLY A 250 -15.37 -2.55 14.76
C GLY A 250 -16.71 -2.42 15.50
N ASN A 251 -17.68 -3.31 15.24
CA ASN A 251 -18.98 -3.33 15.93
C ASN A 251 -18.99 -4.18 17.22
N HIS A 252 -17.86 -4.76 17.63
CA HIS A 252 -17.72 -5.50 18.89
C HIS A 252 -16.89 -4.77 19.96
N PHE A 253 -16.47 -3.53 19.69
CA PHE A 253 -15.84 -2.64 20.67
C PHE A 253 -16.47 -1.24 20.66
N GLY A 254 -17.80 -1.20 20.67
CA GLY A 254 -18.61 -0.02 21.00
C GLY A 254 -19.50 -0.32 22.19
#